data_AF-A0A960WGP3-F1
#
_entry.id   AF-A0A960WGP3-F1
#
_cell.length_a   1.000
_cell.length_b   1.000
_cell.length_c   1.000
_cell.angle_alpha   90.00
_cell.angle_beta   90.00
_cell.angle_gamma   90.00
#
_symmetry.space_group_name_H-M   'P 1'
#
loop_
_entity.id
_entity.type
_entity.pdbx_description
1 polymer ?
#
loop_
_entity_poly.entity_id
_entity_poly.type
_entity_poly.pdbx_seq_one_letter_code
_entity_poly.pdbx_strand_id
1 'polypeptide(L)'
;MGSSTLRETTFLEAVTSAIQHEKDFFDFCLKTYETLPDGIIKDLFFDLAEDGEEHIQKIEEIYTQYEGNKSLPNLKYLGEVYKFQTTAIQKLMSRLDRNKNAEPQKEGFEALRRAQQEADDAADVFEKLTGKFTDPAIKTLFRQMAAFNRERSAMLEGCMVFYHPTADHDPSQDFFKASTEISPD
;
A
#
# COMPACT_ATOMS: atom_id res chain seq x y z
N MET A 1 21.20 -16.33 -11.12
CA MET A 1 22.11 -15.98 -10.02
C MET A 1 21.64 -14.68 -9.35
N GLY A 2 20.61 -14.71 -8.49
CA GLY A 2 20.00 -13.48 -7.94
C GLY A 2 19.55 -13.54 -6.49
N SER A 3 19.97 -14.55 -5.71
CA SER A 3 19.42 -14.79 -4.36
C SER A 3 20.36 -14.42 -3.20
N SER A 4 21.63 -14.12 -3.48
CA SER A 4 22.65 -13.88 -2.44
C SER A 4 22.53 -12.49 -1.82
N THR A 5 22.33 -11.46 -2.64
CA THR A 5 22.29 -10.05 -2.20
C THR A 5 21.09 -9.68 -1.34
N LEU A 6 19.99 -10.42 -1.46
CA LEU A 6 18.77 -10.21 -0.67
C LEU A 6 18.94 -10.66 0.78
N ARG A 7 19.84 -11.62 1.05
CA ARG A 7 20.13 -12.11 2.41
C ARG A 7 21.15 -11.24 3.15
N GLU A 8 21.84 -10.36 2.44
CA GLU A 8 22.83 -9.43 2.97
C GLU A 8 22.22 -8.06 3.36
N THR A 9 20.92 -7.85 3.09
CA THR A 9 20.24 -6.62 3.47
C THR A 9 20.25 -6.44 4.98
N THR A 10 20.77 -5.29 5.41
CA THR A 10 20.79 -4.87 6.81
C THR A 10 19.42 -4.40 7.26
N PHE A 11 19.19 -4.43 8.57
CA PHE A 11 17.94 -3.93 9.14
C PHE A 11 17.69 -2.45 8.79
N LEU A 12 18.74 -1.61 8.81
CA LEU A 12 18.64 -0.21 8.42
C LEU A 12 18.22 -0.01 6.95
N GLU A 13 18.74 -0.84 6.02
CA GLU A 13 18.34 -0.78 4.61
C GLU A 13 16.88 -1.22 4.42
N ALA A 14 16.43 -2.24 5.16
CA ALA A 14 15.04 -2.68 5.16
C ALA A 14 14.10 -1.58 5.66
N VAL A 15 14.46 -0.93 6.78
CA VAL A 15 13.71 0.21 7.34
C VAL A 15 13.67 1.38 6.37
N THR A 16 14.81 1.74 5.77
CA THR A 16 14.87 2.83 4.79
C THR A 16 13.96 2.55 3.58
N SER A 17 13.94 1.30 3.11
CA SER A 17 13.08 0.89 2.00
C SER A 17 11.59 0.93 2.37
N ALA A 18 11.24 0.51 3.59
CA ALA A 18 9.87 0.59 4.10
C ALA A 18 9.37 2.04 4.22
N ILE A 19 10.20 2.93 4.77
CA ILE A 19 9.87 4.37 4.88
C ILE A 19 9.73 5.00 3.49
N GLN A 20 10.60 4.65 2.54
CA GLN A 20 10.49 5.18 1.18
C GLN A 20 9.17 4.74 0.54
N HIS A 21 8.76 3.48 0.72
CA HIS A 21 7.48 2.99 0.20
C HIS A 21 6.28 3.79 0.73
N GLU A 22 6.22 4.06 2.04
CA GLU A 22 5.14 4.87 2.63
C GLU A 22 5.19 6.33 2.13
N LYS A 23 6.37 6.91 1.95
CA LYS A 23 6.50 8.25 1.34
C LYS A 23 6.00 8.30 -0.10
N ASP A 24 6.32 7.28 -0.89
CA ASP A 24 5.85 7.21 -2.28
C ASP A 24 4.32 7.04 -2.33
N PHE A 25 3.73 6.31 -1.37
CA PHE A 25 2.28 6.18 -1.24
C PHE A 25 1.61 7.49 -0.79
N PHE A 26 2.19 8.18 0.20
CA PHE A 26 1.78 9.50 0.65
C PHE A 26 1.75 10.51 -0.51
N ASP A 27 2.86 10.60 -1.26
CA ASP A 27 2.99 11.50 -2.41
C ASP A 27 1.96 11.18 -3.50
N PHE A 28 1.68 9.90 -3.73
CA PHE A 28 0.63 9.47 -4.64
C PHE A 28 -0.76 9.94 -4.17
N CYS A 29 -1.05 9.78 -2.88
CA CYS A 29 -2.34 10.17 -2.30
C CYS A 29 -2.54 11.68 -2.35
N LEU A 30 -1.55 12.48 -1.94
CA LEU A 30 -1.64 13.94 -2.01
C LEU A 30 -1.81 14.46 -3.44
N LYS A 31 -1.01 13.96 -4.40
CA LYS A 31 -1.18 14.35 -5.81
C LYS A 31 -2.56 13.98 -6.33
N THR A 32 -3.10 12.85 -5.91
CA THR A 32 -4.45 12.42 -6.29
C THR A 32 -5.50 13.35 -5.67
N TYR A 33 -5.42 13.61 -4.37
CA TYR A 33 -6.26 14.58 -3.65
C TYR A 33 -6.32 15.95 -4.34
N GLU A 34 -5.15 16.50 -4.71
CA GLU A 34 -5.06 17.82 -5.37
C GLU A 34 -5.75 17.87 -6.74
N THR A 35 -5.86 16.73 -7.42
CA THR A 35 -6.41 16.64 -8.79
C THR A 35 -7.88 16.25 -8.84
N LEU A 36 -8.41 15.66 -7.77
CA LEU A 36 -9.80 15.25 -7.69
C LEU A 36 -10.75 16.42 -7.42
N PRO A 37 -11.97 16.40 -7.98
CA PRO A 37 -13.03 17.32 -7.58
C PRO A 37 -13.42 17.08 -6.12
N ASP A 38 -13.95 18.12 -5.47
CA ASP A 38 -14.41 18.01 -4.08
C ASP A 38 -15.47 16.93 -3.93
N GLY A 39 -15.35 16.14 -2.86
CA GLY A 39 -16.23 15.01 -2.59
C GLY A 39 -15.53 13.91 -1.80
N ILE A 40 -16.28 12.87 -1.44
CA ILE A 40 -15.85 11.88 -0.45
C ILE A 40 -14.61 11.09 -0.91
N ILE A 41 -14.45 10.83 -2.21
CA ILE A 41 -13.25 10.16 -2.73
C ILE A 41 -12.01 11.04 -2.55
N LYS A 42 -12.14 12.35 -2.70
CA LYS A 42 -11.05 13.28 -2.45
C LYS A 42 -10.65 13.24 -0.98
N ASP A 43 -11.62 13.39 -0.07
CA ASP A 43 -11.36 13.35 1.38
C ASP A 43 -10.67 12.03 1.80
N LEU A 44 -11.10 10.90 1.22
CA LEU A 44 -10.46 9.60 1.44
C LEU A 44 -8.97 9.58 1.04
N PHE A 45 -8.57 10.27 -0.03
CA PHE A 45 -7.15 10.38 -0.40
C PHE A 45 -6.35 11.28 0.55
N PHE A 46 -7.00 12.21 1.24
CA PHE A 46 -6.36 12.96 2.32
C PHE A 46 -6.14 12.05 3.54
N ASP A 47 -7.17 11.31 3.96
CA ASP A 47 -7.08 10.37 5.08
C ASP A 47 -6.00 9.29 4.83
N LEU A 48 -5.93 8.74 3.60
CA LEU A 48 -4.90 7.78 3.19
C LEU A 48 -3.48 8.35 3.23
N ALA A 49 -3.33 9.67 3.04
CA ALA A 49 -2.04 10.32 3.19
C ALA A 49 -1.67 10.42 4.68
N GLU A 50 -2.61 10.81 5.56
CA GLU A 50 -2.37 10.84 7.01
C GLU A 50 -1.95 9.46 7.56
N ASP A 51 -2.58 8.37 7.09
CA ASP A 51 -2.19 7.00 7.43
C ASP A 51 -0.71 6.70 7.09
N GLY A 52 -0.22 7.25 5.98
CA GLY A 52 1.19 7.11 5.57
C GLY A 52 2.17 7.70 6.60
N GLU A 53 1.82 8.82 7.22
CA GLU A 53 2.63 9.42 8.29
C GLU A 53 2.62 8.55 9.55
N GLU A 54 1.45 8.01 9.95
CA GLU A 54 1.35 7.08 11.08
C GLU A 54 2.15 5.80 10.85
N HIS A 55 2.13 5.26 9.62
CA HIS A 55 2.93 4.08 9.27
C HIS A 55 4.42 4.37 9.36
N ILE A 56 4.88 5.54 8.91
CA ILE A 56 6.29 5.94 9.07
C ILE A 56 6.68 5.99 10.54
N GLN A 57 5.85 6.57 11.40
CA GLN A 57 6.10 6.59 12.85
C GLN A 57 6.21 5.17 13.42
N LYS A 58 5.29 4.27 13.07
CA LYS A 58 5.35 2.86 13.51
C LYS A 58 6.59 2.14 12.99
N ILE A 59 7.06 2.44 11.77
CA ILE A 59 8.31 1.88 11.23
C ILE A 59 9.53 2.39 12.04
N GLU A 60 9.53 3.68 12.40
CA GLU A 60 10.57 4.27 13.25
C GLU A 60 10.57 3.64 14.66
N GLU A 61 9.40 3.40 15.26
CA GLU A 61 9.26 2.71 16.54
C GLU A 61 9.84 1.29 16.48
N ILE A 62 9.57 0.53 15.41
CA ILE A 62 10.16 -0.80 15.19
C ILE A 62 11.68 -0.69 15.11
N TYR A 63 12.22 0.29 14.37
CA TYR A 63 13.66 0.51 14.31
C TYR A 63 14.25 0.76 15.71
N THR A 64 13.68 1.71 16.45
CA THR A 64 14.12 2.08 17.79
C THR A 64 14.05 0.91 18.76
N GLN A 65 13.02 0.08 18.69
CA GLN A 65 12.89 -1.13 19.53
C GLN A 65 14.03 -2.13 19.31
N TYR A 66 14.41 -2.39 18.06
CA TYR A 66 15.41 -3.39 17.72
C TYR A 66 16.86 -2.88 17.80
N GLU A 67 17.10 -1.58 17.66
CA GLU A 67 18.43 -0.96 17.77
C GLU A 67 18.79 -0.48 19.19
N GLY A 68 17.94 -0.78 20.19
CA GLY A 68 18.20 -0.47 21.59
C GLY A 68 17.96 1.00 21.93
N ASN A 69 16.81 1.54 21.51
CA ASN A 69 16.38 2.92 21.70
C ASN A 69 17.26 3.98 20.98
N LYS A 70 17.96 3.59 19.92
CA LYS A 70 18.62 4.56 19.04
C LYS A 70 17.59 5.19 18.10
N SER A 71 17.70 6.50 17.92
CA SER A 71 16.94 7.20 16.89
C SER A 71 17.40 6.78 15.50
N LEU A 72 16.46 6.73 14.56
CA LEU A 72 16.77 6.52 13.15
C LEU A 72 17.79 7.58 12.68
N PRO A 73 18.88 7.19 12.01
CA PRO A 73 19.81 8.15 11.45
C PRO A 73 19.05 9.05 10.47
N ASN A 74 19.38 10.35 10.44
CA ASN A 74 18.68 11.29 9.58
C ASN A 74 18.74 10.81 8.11
N LEU A 75 17.57 10.52 7.55
CA LEU A 75 17.39 9.94 6.22
C LEU A 75 18.00 10.83 5.11
N LYS A 76 18.09 12.15 5.31
CA LYS A 76 18.77 13.06 4.38
C LYS A 76 20.27 12.76 4.26
N TYR A 77 20.93 12.45 5.38
CA TYR A 77 22.35 12.09 5.39
C TYR A 77 22.59 10.66 4.88
N LEU A 78 21.63 9.74 5.07
CA LEU A 78 21.68 8.40 4.49
C LEU A 78 21.62 8.42 2.96
N GLY A 79 20.79 9.29 2.37
CA GLY A 79 20.73 9.49 0.91
C GLY A 79 21.99 10.11 0.30
N GLU A 80 22.77 10.86 1.09
CA GLU A 80 24.05 11.46 0.65
C GLU A 80 25.25 10.53 0.88
N VAL A 81 25.27 9.76 1.97
CA VAL A 81 26.37 8.85 2.33
C VAL A 81 26.29 7.51 1.59
N TYR A 82 25.07 7.06 1.27
CA TYR A 82 24.84 5.87 0.46
C TYR A 82 24.12 6.29 -0.82
N LYS A 83 24.90 6.55 -1.88
CA LYS A 83 24.41 6.37 -3.26
C LYS A 83 23.94 4.93 -3.36
N PHE A 84 22.67 4.67 -3.04
CA PHE A 84 22.06 3.35 -3.07
C PHE A 84 22.38 2.72 -4.43
N GLN A 85 23.31 1.77 -4.46
CA GLN A 85 23.38 0.85 -5.58
C GLN A 85 22.06 0.10 -5.56
N THR A 86 21.31 0.21 -6.66
CA THR A 86 19.96 -0.32 -6.83
C THR A 86 19.84 -1.73 -6.24
N THR A 87 19.36 -1.84 -5.00
CA THR A 87 19.29 -3.13 -4.31
C THR A 87 18.16 -3.97 -4.91
N ALA A 88 18.18 -5.28 -4.68
CA ALA A 88 17.14 -6.17 -5.19
C ALA A 88 15.74 -5.80 -4.68
N ILE A 89 15.64 -5.17 -3.49
CA ILE A 89 14.41 -4.60 -2.94
C ILE A 89 13.98 -3.36 -3.75
N GLN A 90 14.89 -2.44 -4.07
CA GLN A 90 14.58 -1.32 -4.96
C GLN A 90 14.17 -1.76 -6.37
N LYS A 91 14.74 -2.85 -6.91
CA LYS A 91 14.30 -3.43 -8.21
C LYS A 91 12.94 -4.14 -8.14
N LEU A 92 12.53 -4.60 -6.96
CA LEU A 92 11.20 -5.16 -6.70
C LEU A 92 10.20 -4.02 -6.49
N MET A 93 10.57 -2.99 -5.74
CA MET A 93 9.78 -1.77 -5.51
C MET A 93 9.62 -0.93 -6.78
N SER A 94 10.63 -0.88 -7.65
CA SER A 94 10.52 -0.19 -8.95
C SER A 94 9.53 -0.84 -9.92
N ARG A 95 9.04 -2.06 -9.61
CA ARG A 95 7.94 -2.70 -10.36
C ARG A 95 6.57 -2.26 -9.83
N LEU A 96 6.45 -1.91 -8.55
CA LEU A 96 5.29 -1.25 -7.94
C LEU A 96 5.15 0.19 -8.49
N ASP A 97 6.28 0.91 -8.63
CA ASP A 97 6.33 2.28 -9.18
C ASP A 97 5.80 2.46 -10.61
N ARG A 98 5.64 1.39 -11.37
CA ARG A 98 5.19 1.49 -12.78
C ARG A 98 3.74 1.98 -12.90
N ASN A 99 2.92 1.80 -11.86
CA ASN A 99 1.54 2.30 -11.80
C ASN A 99 1.43 3.73 -11.25
N LYS A 100 2.44 4.20 -10.50
CA LYS A 100 2.48 5.54 -9.86
C LYS A 100 2.84 6.69 -10.82
N ASN A 101 3.33 6.35 -12.02
CA ASN A 101 3.71 7.31 -13.07
C ASN A 101 2.63 7.51 -14.15
N ALA A 102 1.46 6.88 -14.01
CA ALA A 102 0.35 7.11 -14.92
C ALA A 102 -0.36 8.43 -14.56
N GLU A 103 -0.77 9.21 -15.56
CA GLU A 103 -1.39 10.53 -15.35
C GLU A 103 -2.52 10.50 -14.31
N PRO A 104 -2.63 11.55 -13.48
CA PRO A 104 -3.72 11.68 -12.52
C PRO A 104 -5.05 11.68 -13.26
N GLN A 105 -5.87 10.66 -13.00
CA GLN A 105 -7.18 10.54 -13.63
C GLN A 105 -8.18 11.43 -12.89
N LYS A 106 -8.99 12.14 -13.67
CA LYS A 106 -10.16 12.90 -13.18
C LYS A 106 -11.28 11.99 -12.64
N GLU A 107 -11.09 10.68 -12.72
CA GLU A 107 -12.07 9.66 -12.33
C GLU A 107 -11.62 9.04 -11.00
N GLY A 108 -12.22 9.51 -9.90
CA GLY A 108 -11.86 9.07 -8.55
C GLY A 108 -11.94 7.56 -8.33
N PHE A 109 -12.83 6.85 -9.04
CA PHE A 109 -12.95 5.40 -8.93
C PHE A 109 -11.73 4.64 -9.48
N GLU A 110 -11.17 5.06 -10.61
CA GLU A 110 -9.96 4.43 -11.14
C GLU A 110 -8.74 4.73 -10.25
N ALA A 111 -8.70 5.92 -9.64
CA ALA A 111 -7.68 6.24 -8.65
C ALA A 111 -7.76 5.30 -7.43
N LEU A 112 -8.97 5.04 -6.92
CA LEU A 112 -9.19 4.06 -5.84
C LEU A 112 -8.75 2.65 -6.23
N ARG A 113 -9.09 2.20 -7.45
CA ARG A 113 -8.66 0.88 -7.95
C ARG A 113 -7.14 0.77 -7.99
N ARG A 114 -6.43 1.81 -8.45
CA ARG A 114 -4.96 1.82 -8.47
C ARG A 114 -4.37 1.81 -7.06
N ALA A 115 -4.95 2.57 -6.13
CA ALA A 115 -4.53 2.56 -4.73
C ALA A 115 -4.71 1.17 -4.11
N GLN A 116 -5.83 0.49 -4.38
CA GLN A 116 -6.09 -0.86 -3.89
C GLN A 116 -5.08 -1.85 -4.47
N GLN A 117 -4.85 -1.78 -5.79
CA GLN A 117 -3.90 -2.67 -6.45
C GLN A 117 -2.47 -2.51 -5.91
N GLU A 118 -2.01 -1.27 -5.68
CA GLU A 118 -0.71 -1.02 -5.05
C GLU A 118 -0.65 -1.61 -3.64
N ALA A 119 -1.71 -1.46 -2.85
CA ALA A 119 -1.79 -2.01 -1.50
C ALA A 119 -1.77 -3.55 -1.52
N ASP A 120 -2.53 -4.20 -2.40
CA ASP A 120 -2.51 -5.66 -2.57
C ASP A 120 -1.12 -6.16 -2.99
N ASP A 121 -0.54 -5.56 -4.02
CA ASP A 121 0.77 -5.96 -4.54
C ASP A 121 1.86 -5.76 -3.47
N ALA A 122 1.82 -4.67 -2.72
CA ALA A 122 2.75 -4.39 -1.63
C ALA A 122 2.60 -5.40 -0.48
N ALA A 123 1.38 -5.71 -0.05
CA ALA A 123 1.10 -6.71 0.98
C ALA A 123 1.71 -8.06 0.62
N ASP A 124 1.47 -8.50 -0.61
CA ASP A 124 1.98 -9.75 -1.18
C ASP A 124 3.51 -9.78 -1.23
N VAL A 125 4.13 -8.68 -1.64
CA VAL A 125 5.60 -8.56 -1.71
C VAL A 125 6.21 -8.62 -0.30
N PHE A 126 5.68 -7.86 0.66
CA PHE A 126 6.22 -7.83 2.02
C PHE A 126 6.03 -9.17 2.76
N GLU A 127 4.91 -9.87 2.54
CA GLU A 127 4.73 -11.23 3.04
C GLU A 127 5.77 -12.20 2.46
N LYS A 128 5.97 -12.17 1.13
CA LYS A 128 6.98 -12.98 0.46
C LYS A 128 8.40 -12.65 0.94
N LEU A 129 8.69 -11.38 1.25
CA LEU A 129 9.98 -10.96 1.81
C LEU A 129 10.17 -11.50 3.24
N THR A 130 9.13 -11.49 4.08
CA THR A 130 9.19 -12.03 5.45
C THR A 130 9.72 -13.47 5.49
N GLY A 131 9.34 -14.30 4.50
CA GLY A 131 9.82 -15.68 4.39
C GLY A 131 11.28 -15.85 3.93
N LYS A 132 11.93 -14.78 3.43
CA LYS A 132 13.30 -14.81 2.88
C LYS A 132 14.38 -14.39 3.86
N PHE A 133 14.00 -13.77 4.98
CA PHE A 133 14.92 -13.27 6.00
C PHE A 133 14.90 -14.15 7.25
N THR A 134 16.07 -14.28 7.89
CA THR A 134 16.22 -14.93 9.20
C THR A 134 16.26 -13.93 10.34
N ASP A 135 16.65 -12.68 10.06
CA ASP A 135 16.72 -11.59 11.03
C ASP A 135 15.32 -11.28 11.60
N PRO A 136 15.12 -11.37 12.94
CA PRO A 136 13.81 -11.15 13.54
C PRO A 136 13.31 -9.71 13.42
N ALA A 137 14.20 -8.71 13.39
CA ALA A 137 13.84 -7.31 13.22
C ALA A 137 13.29 -7.06 11.82
N ILE A 138 13.99 -7.55 10.79
CA ILE A 138 13.55 -7.45 9.39
C ILE A 138 12.22 -8.19 9.18
N LYS A 139 12.06 -9.38 9.78
CA LYS A 139 10.80 -10.13 9.70
C LYS A 139 9.64 -9.41 10.35
N THR A 140 9.86 -8.80 11.51
CA THR A 140 8.82 -8.02 12.21
C THR A 140 8.43 -6.81 11.37
N LEU A 141 9.41 -6.06 10.85
CA LEU A 141 9.17 -4.94 9.95
C LEU A 141 8.33 -5.35 8.73
N PHE A 142 8.75 -6.37 7.98
CA PHE A 142 8.03 -6.77 6.77
C PHE A 142 6.66 -7.40 7.05
N ARG A 143 6.48 -8.05 8.20
CA ARG A 143 5.14 -8.47 8.63
C ARG A 143 4.25 -7.25 8.89
N GLN A 144 4.78 -6.22 9.52
CA GLN A 144 4.04 -4.98 9.78
C GLN A 144 3.67 -4.27 8.48
N MET A 145 4.62 -4.16 7.53
CA MET A 145 4.34 -3.57 6.21
C MET A 145 3.28 -4.34 5.45
N ALA A 146 3.29 -5.68 5.53
CA ALA A 146 2.23 -6.49 4.93
C ALA A 146 0.87 -6.25 5.60
N ALA A 147 0.83 -6.06 6.92
CA ALA A 147 -0.40 -5.78 7.66
C ALA A 147 -0.99 -4.41 7.26
N PHE A 148 -0.18 -3.35 7.27
CA PHE A 148 -0.60 -2.00 6.83
C PHE A 148 -1.24 -2.03 5.44
N ASN A 149 -0.60 -2.72 4.51
CA ASN A 149 -1.07 -2.77 3.14
C ASN A 149 -2.32 -3.64 2.96
N ARG A 150 -2.51 -4.70 3.76
CA ARG A 150 -3.78 -5.46 3.79
C ARG A 150 -4.93 -4.66 4.36
N GLU A 151 -4.71 -3.97 5.46
CA GLU A 151 -5.72 -3.11 6.09
C GLU A 151 -6.16 -2.01 5.12
N ARG A 152 -5.19 -1.35 4.49
CA ARG A 152 -5.41 -0.36 3.43
C ARG A 152 -6.19 -0.93 2.25
N SER A 153 -5.80 -2.10 1.74
CA SER A 153 -6.51 -2.73 0.61
C SER A 153 -7.96 -3.06 0.97
N ALA A 154 -8.20 -3.68 2.13
CA ALA A 154 -9.54 -4.01 2.59
C ALA A 154 -10.43 -2.76 2.78
N MET A 155 -9.85 -1.66 3.30
CA MET A 155 -10.54 -0.38 3.40
C MET A 155 -10.93 0.15 2.02
N LEU A 156 -9.97 0.19 1.08
CA LEU A 156 -10.20 0.67 -0.28
C LEU A 156 -11.24 -0.17 -1.03
N GLU A 157 -11.21 -1.49 -0.87
CA GLU A 157 -12.23 -2.41 -1.40
C GLU A 157 -13.61 -2.07 -0.82
N GLY A 158 -13.72 -1.91 0.50
CA GLY A 158 -14.96 -1.53 1.16
C GLY A 158 -15.52 -0.19 0.67
N CYS A 159 -14.65 0.80 0.50
CA CYS A 159 -15.00 2.09 -0.09
C CYS A 159 -15.52 1.93 -1.53
N MET A 160 -14.84 1.14 -2.37
CA MET A 160 -15.29 0.91 -3.74
C MET A 160 -16.64 0.19 -3.83
N VAL A 161 -16.89 -0.81 -2.97
CA VAL A 161 -18.20 -1.47 -2.87
C VAL A 161 -19.30 -0.48 -2.47
N PHE A 162 -19.00 0.44 -1.56
CA PHE A 162 -19.94 1.46 -1.12
C PHE A 162 -20.23 2.51 -2.20
N TYR A 163 -19.21 2.99 -2.93
CA TYR A 163 -19.36 4.00 -3.98
C TYR A 163 -19.80 3.45 -5.33
N HIS A 164 -19.63 2.15 -5.55
CA HIS A 164 -20.10 1.44 -6.72
C HIS A 164 -20.82 0.17 -6.27
N PRO A 165 -22.09 0.28 -5.80
CA PRO A 165 -22.92 -0.90 -5.63
C PRO A 165 -22.87 -1.64 -6.96
N THR A 166 -22.49 -2.92 -6.94
CA THR A 166 -22.46 -3.76 -8.13
C THR A 166 -23.73 -3.50 -8.94
N ALA A 167 -23.58 -3.02 -10.19
CA ALA A 167 -24.68 -2.76 -11.11
C ALA A 167 -25.44 -4.03 -11.53
N ASP A 168 -25.22 -5.16 -10.83
CA ASP A 168 -25.73 -6.48 -11.17
C ASP A 168 -26.70 -7.07 -10.13
N HIS A 169 -27.16 -6.28 -9.15
CA HIS A 169 -28.33 -6.70 -8.38
C HIS A 169 -29.39 -5.61 -8.35
N ASP A 170 -30.24 -5.64 -9.37
CA ASP A 170 -31.56 -5.05 -9.33
C ASP A 170 -32.50 -6.03 -8.59
N PRO A 171 -32.85 -5.78 -7.31
CA PRO A 171 -33.78 -6.64 -6.57
C PRO A 171 -35.20 -6.66 -7.19
N SER A 172 -35.49 -5.78 -8.15
CA SER A 172 -36.75 -5.81 -8.90
C SER A 172 -36.81 -6.92 -9.95
N GLN A 173 -35.66 -7.47 -10.41
CA GLN A 173 -35.64 -8.65 -11.29
C GLN A 173 -36.02 -9.94 -10.56
N ASP A 174 -35.65 -10.07 -9.28
CA ASP A 174 -36.03 -11.23 -8.47
C ASP A 174 -37.52 -11.22 -8.14
N PHE A 175 -38.10 -10.04 -7.90
CA PHE A 175 -39.54 -9.89 -7.73
C PHE A 175 -40.32 -10.25 -9.00
N PHE A 176 -39.81 -9.88 -10.18
CA PHE A 176 -40.47 -10.18 -11.45
C PHE A 176 -40.43 -11.69 -11.77
N LYS A 177 -39.29 -12.36 -11.54
CA LYS A 177 -39.17 -13.83 -11.71
C LYS A 177 -40.05 -14.61 -10.74
N ALA A 178 -40.08 -14.24 -9.46
CA ALA A 178 -40.91 -14.91 -8.46
C ALA A 178 -42.42 -14.73 -8.73
N SER A 179 -42.82 -13.62 -9.37
CA SER A 179 -44.21 -13.36 -9.74
C SER A 179 -44.67 -14.14 -10.98
N THR A 180 -43.75 -14.51 -11.88
CA THR A 180 -44.05 -15.31 -13.08
C THR A 180 -44.00 -16.82 -12.84
N GLU A 181 -43.38 -17.29 -11.77
CA GLU A 181 -43.34 -18.71 -11.39
C GLU A 181 -44.48 -19.13 -10.44
N ILE A 182 -45.28 -18.17 -9.97
CA ILE A 182 -46.45 -18.42 -9.12
C ILE A 182 -47.72 -17.95 -9.85
N SER A 183 -48.11 -18.66 -10.90
CA SER A 183 -49.53 -18.97 -11.10
C SER A 183 -49.73 -20.27 -11.88
N PRO A 184 -50.66 -21.13 -11.41
CA PRO A 184 -50.79 -22.52 -11.85
C PRO A 184 -51.77 -22.65 -13.02
N ASP A 185 -51.54 -23.66 -13.85
CA ASP A 185 -52.51 -24.71 -14.20
C ASP A 185 -51.77 -25.93 -14.76
#